data_AF-A0A7W9PBY3-F1
#
_entry.id   AF-A0A7W9PBY3-F1
#
_cell.length_a   1.000
_cell.length_b   1.000
_cell.length_c   1.000
_cell.angle_alpha   90.00
_cell.angle_beta   90.00
_cell.angle_gamma   90.00
#
_symmetry.space_group_name_H-M   'P 1'
#
loop_
_entity.id
_entity.type
_entity.pdbx_description
1 polymer ?
#
loop_
_entity_poly.entity_id
_entity_poly.type
_entity_poly.pdbx_seq_one_letter_code
_entity_poly.pdbx_strand_id
1 'polypeptide(L)'
;MGLSADHAAFVRFKDTMQTKHDEISRLVTGAESSASTLDGPAFKGGAGQMFKQTFQEFLRAANAMNETLMSNATNLEQVTKQFGSTEEDQISQLKAVNGSLPGGAPAPSLNMGT
;
A
#
# COMPACT_ATOMS: atom_id res chain seq x y z
N MET A 1 1.92 -22.08 2.10
CA MET A 1 1.32 -20.80 2.53
C MET A 1 1.10 -20.01 1.25
N GLY A 2 -0.15 -19.82 0.84
CA GLY A 2 -0.50 -19.30 -0.48
C GLY A 2 -0.83 -17.81 -0.46
N LEU A 3 -0.62 -17.14 -1.59
CA LEU A 3 -0.78 -15.71 -1.88
C LEU A 3 -2.07 -15.06 -1.34
N SER A 4 -3.14 -15.84 -1.10
CA SER A 4 -4.36 -15.37 -0.46
C SER A 4 -4.18 -14.93 1.00
N ALA A 5 -3.25 -15.54 1.73
CA ALA A 5 -2.90 -15.16 3.10
C ALA A 5 -2.16 -13.81 3.15
N ASP A 6 -1.30 -13.55 2.16
CA ASP A 6 -0.58 -12.28 2.03
C ASP A 6 -1.50 -11.15 1.56
N HIS A 7 -2.47 -11.44 0.70
CA HIS A 7 -3.47 -10.44 0.29
C HIS A 7 -4.36 -9.99 1.46
N ALA A 8 -4.84 -10.92 2.29
CA ALA A 8 -5.64 -10.57 3.47
C ALA A 8 -4.83 -9.78 4.52
N ALA A 9 -3.55 -10.11 4.71
CA ALA A 9 -2.65 -9.35 5.57
C ALA A 9 -2.43 -7.93 5.02
N PHE A 10 -2.32 -7.80 3.70
CA PHE A 10 -2.15 -6.53 3.02
C PHE A 10 -3.38 -5.61 3.13
N VAL A 11 -4.59 -6.15 2.93
CA VAL A 11 -5.84 -5.41 3.12
C VAL A 11 -5.94 -4.87 4.55
N ARG A 12 -5.62 -5.70 5.56
CA ARG A 12 -5.59 -5.25 6.97
C ARG A 12 -4.55 -4.16 7.23
N PHE A 13 -3.38 -4.26 6.60
CA PHE A 13 -2.34 -3.23 6.70
C PHE A 13 -2.85 -1.90 6.12
N LYS A 14 -3.45 -1.92 4.93
CA LYS A 14 -4.06 -0.74 4.31
C LYS A 14 -5.16 -0.13 5.19
N ASP A 15 -6.08 -0.93 5.71
CA ASP A 15 -7.15 -0.45 6.60
C ASP A 15 -6.59 0.20 7.87
N THR A 16 -5.50 -0.38 8.41
CA THR A 16 -4.78 0.20 9.55
C THR A 16 -4.14 1.54 9.20
N MET A 17 -3.50 1.64 8.04
CA MET A 17 -2.89 2.88 7.56
C MET A 17 -3.95 3.96 7.29
N GLN A 18 -5.11 3.57 6.77
CA GLN A 18 -6.22 4.49 6.55
C GLN A 18 -6.84 4.99 7.87
N THR A 19 -7.00 4.11 8.85
CA THR A 19 -7.45 4.50 10.19
C THR A 19 -6.49 5.49 10.84
N LYS A 20 -5.18 5.20 10.77
CA LYS A 20 -4.14 6.11 11.29
C LYS A 20 -4.12 7.44 10.56
N HIS A 21 -4.36 7.42 9.25
CA HIS A 21 -4.46 8.63 8.46
C HIS A 21 -5.60 9.52 8.94
N ASP A 22 -6.78 8.95 9.13
CA ASP A 22 -7.94 9.70 9.59
C ASP A 22 -7.76 10.21 11.04
N GLU A 23 -7.12 9.44 11.90
CA GLU A 23 -6.74 9.87 13.25
C GLU A 23 -5.78 11.07 13.23
N ILE A 24 -4.72 11.01 12.42
CA ILE A 24 -3.75 12.11 12.28
C ILE A 24 -4.44 13.35 11.72
N SER A 25 -5.29 13.20 10.70
CA SER A 25 -6.06 14.32 10.16
C SER A 25 -6.96 14.97 11.21
N ARG A 26 -7.66 14.18 12.04
CA ARG A 26 -8.47 14.72 13.15
C ARG A 26 -7.60 15.46 14.18
N LEU A 27 -6.43 14.94 14.52
CA LEU A 27 -5.50 15.59 15.44
C LEU A 27 -4.99 16.92 14.86
N VAL A 28 -4.67 16.95 13.57
CA VAL A 28 -4.25 18.18 12.88
C VAL A 28 -5.37 19.21 12.89
N THR A 29 -6.61 18.83 12.52
CA THR A 29 -7.76 19.75 12.56
C THR A 29 -8.05 20.24 13.98
N GLY A 30 -7.95 19.37 14.99
CA GLY A 30 -8.11 19.76 16.40
C GLY A 30 -7.03 20.73 16.86
N ALA A 31 -5.79 20.51 16.40
CA ALA A 31 -4.67 21.39 16.68
C ALA A 31 -4.80 22.75 15.97
N GLU A 32 -5.26 22.79 14.72
CA GLU A 32 -5.60 24.03 14.00
C GLU A 32 -6.69 24.83 14.73
N SER A 33 -7.76 24.15 15.16
CA SER A 33 -8.81 24.77 15.97
C SER A 33 -8.25 25.33 17.27
N SER A 34 -7.36 24.60 17.95
CA SER A 34 -6.72 25.06 19.18
C SER A 34 -5.77 26.22 18.92
N ALA A 35 -5.04 26.23 17.82
CA ALA A 35 -4.16 27.33 17.43
C ALA A 35 -4.93 28.63 17.19
N SER A 36 -6.18 28.56 16.69
CA SER A 36 -7.06 29.72 16.58
C SER A 36 -7.45 30.31 17.95
N THR A 37 -7.43 29.50 19.02
CA THR A 37 -7.65 29.97 20.39
C THR A 37 -6.39 30.56 21.03
N LEU A 38 -5.20 30.29 20.46
CA LEU A 38 -3.94 30.92 20.84
C LEU A 38 -3.83 32.37 20.34
N ASP A 39 -4.90 32.98 19.84
CA ASP A 39 -5.01 34.43 19.61
C ASP A 39 -5.26 35.26 20.88
N GLY A 40 -5.21 34.61 22.05
CA GLY A 40 -5.38 35.25 23.35
C GLY A 40 -4.26 36.25 23.72
N PRO A 41 -4.49 37.11 24.73
CA PRO A 41 -3.54 38.14 25.18
C PRO A 41 -2.12 37.62 25.48
N ALA A 42 -2.00 36.37 25.92
CA ALA A 42 -0.73 35.70 26.24
C ALA A 42 0.18 35.45 25.02
N PHE A 43 -0.37 35.50 23.80
CA PHE A 43 0.35 35.26 22.55
C PHE A 43 0.38 36.51 21.66
N LYS A 44 0.11 37.69 22.22
CA LYS A 44 0.22 38.96 21.49
C LYS A 44 1.68 39.40 21.40
N GLY A 45 2.19 39.62 20.19
CA GLY A 45 3.55 40.09 19.91
C GLY A 45 4.38 39.14 19.04
N GLY A 46 5.63 39.50 18.76
CA GLY A 46 6.50 38.77 17.83
C GLY A 46 6.75 37.30 18.22
N ALA A 47 6.83 36.99 19.52
CA ALA A 47 7.01 35.61 20.00
C ALA A 47 5.77 34.73 19.74
N GLY A 48 4.57 35.28 19.90
CA GLY A 48 3.33 34.54 19.59
C GLY A 48 3.12 34.35 18.09
N GLN A 49 3.54 35.31 17.27
CA GLN A 49 3.57 35.16 15.81
C GLN A 49 4.51 34.04 15.36
N MET A 50 5.74 33.98 15.91
CA MET A 50 6.68 32.89 15.64
C MET A 50 6.12 31.54 16.10
N PHE A 51 5.53 31.48 17.30
CA PHE A 51 4.91 30.25 17.81
C PHE A 51 3.83 29.74 16.85
N LYS A 52 2.93 30.62 16.40
CA LYS A 52 1.89 30.26 15.43
C LYS A 52 2.48 29.77 14.11
N GLN A 53 3.51 30.43 13.61
CA GLN A 53 4.15 30.06 12.35
C GLN A 53 4.83 28.69 12.44
N THR A 54 5.60 28.43 13.50
CA THR A 54 6.20 27.11 13.74
C THR A 54 5.14 26.02 13.93
N PHE A 55 4.03 26.35 14.60
CA PHE A 55 2.92 25.41 14.78
C PHE A 55 2.24 25.09 13.45
N GLN A 56 2.04 26.08 12.57
CA GLN A 56 1.52 25.86 11.21
C GLN A 56 2.47 25.01 10.35
N GLU A 57 3.78 25.23 10.44
CA GLU A 57 4.79 24.42 9.75
C GLU A 57 4.77 22.97 10.24
N PHE A 58 4.65 22.75 11.55
CA PHE A 58 4.49 21.42 12.13
C PHE A 58 3.26 20.70 11.59
N LEU A 59 2.10 21.37 11.55
CA LEU A 59 0.86 20.80 11.04
C LEU A 59 0.94 20.46 9.54
N ARG A 60 1.57 21.34 8.76
CA ARG A 60 1.81 21.09 7.32
C ARG A 60 2.71 19.89 7.09
N ALA A 61 3.79 19.76 7.86
CA ALA A 61 4.68 18.60 7.79
C ALA A 61 3.96 17.30 8.20
N ALA A 62 3.12 17.35 9.23
CA ALA A 62 2.32 16.20 9.67
C ALA A 62 1.34 15.73 8.58
N ASN A 63 0.64 16.66 7.91
CA ASN A 63 -0.23 16.33 6.77
C ASN A 63 0.55 15.70 5.62
N ALA A 64 1.68 16.29 5.21
CA ALA A 64 2.50 15.76 4.12
C ALA A 64 3.04 14.35 4.42
N MET A 65 3.45 14.10 5.67
CA MET A 65 3.85 12.77 6.12
C MET A 65 2.67 11.78 6.04
N ASN A 66 1.48 12.22 6.47
CA ASN A 66 0.28 11.40 6.44
C ASN A 66 -0.13 10.99 5.01
N GLU A 67 -0.10 11.94 4.07
CA GLU A 67 -0.36 11.68 2.66
C GLU A 67 0.69 10.72 2.05
N THR A 68 1.96 10.90 2.40
CA THR A 68 3.04 10.02 1.93
C THR A 68 2.85 8.58 2.41
N LEU A 69 2.46 8.39 3.67
CA LEU A 69 2.17 7.08 4.24
C LEU A 69 1.00 6.38 3.51
N MET A 70 -0.08 7.12 3.21
CA MET A 70 -1.22 6.61 2.44
C MET A 70 -0.84 6.26 0.99
N SER A 71 -0.06 7.12 0.34
CA SER A 71 0.43 6.90 -1.03
C SER A 71 1.30 5.64 -1.09
N ASN A 72 2.22 5.47 -0.14
CA ASN A 72 3.07 4.28 -0.06
C ASN A 72 2.24 3.00 0.16
N ALA A 73 1.23 3.05 1.03
CA ALA A 73 0.32 1.92 1.22
C ALA A 73 -0.44 1.58 -0.09
N THR A 74 -0.91 2.60 -0.82
CA THR A 74 -1.59 2.39 -2.11
C THR A 74 -0.64 1.82 -3.18
N ASN A 75 0.59 2.29 -3.24
CA ASN A 75 1.60 1.78 -4.17
C ASN A 75 1.93 0.32 -3.89
N LEU A 76 2.06 -0.07 -2.61
CA LEU A 76 2.24 -1.47 -2.24
C LEU A 76 1.04 -2.34 -2.69
N GLU A 77 -0.19 -1.82 -2.64
CA GLU A 77 -1.38 -2.54 -3.12
C GLU A 77 -1.29 -2.84 -4.61
N GLN A 78 -0.89 -1.84 -5.39
CA GLN A 78 -0.74 -1.96 -6.83
C GLN A 78 0.36 -2.94 -7.19
N VAL A 79 1.50 -2.87 -6.50
CA VAL A 79 2.63 -3.80 -6.66
C VAL A 79 2.19 -5.22 -6.35
N THR A 80 1.54 -5.47 -5.21
CA THR A 80 1.05 -6.81 -4.85
C THR A 80 0.03 -7.34 -5.86
N LYS A 81 -0.88 -6.50 -6.39
CA LYS A 81 -1.81 -6.91 -7.46
C LYS A 81 -1.11 -7.25 -8.76
N GLN A 82 -0.11 -6.46 -9.18
CA GLN A 82 0.65 -6.72 -10.41
C GLN A 82 1.45 -8.02 -10.33
N PHE A 83 2.16 -8.25 -9.22
CA PHE A 83 2.93 -9.48 -9.04
C PHE A 83 2.02 -10.71 -8.89
N GLY A 84 0.92 -10.61 -8.14
CA GLY A 84 -0.06 -11.68 -8.03
C GLY A 84 -0.67 -12.07 -9.39
N SER A 85 -1.05 -11.09 -10.21
CA SER A 85 -1.55 -11.32 -11.58
C SER A 85 -0.49 -11.98 -12.46
N THR A 86 0.76 -11.52 -12.38
CA THR A 86 1.85 -12.04 -13.21
C THR A 86 2.19 -13.49 -12.84
N GLU A 87 2.18 -13.83 -11.56
CA GLU A 87 2.40 -15.20 -11.09
C GLU A 87 1.23 -16.13 -11.47
N GLU A 88 -0.02 -15.68 -11.36
CA GLU A 88 -1.19 -16.46 -11.81
C GLU A 88 -1.15 -16.76 -13.31
N ASP A 89 -0.74 -15.77 -14.12
CA ASP A 89 -0.56 -15.94 -15.56
C ASP A 89 0.58 -16.93 -15.86
N GLN A 90 1.71 -16.84 -15.15
CA GLN A 90 2.83 -17.77 -15.31
C GLN A 90 2.45 -19.19 -14.89
N ILE A 91 1.72 -19.36 -13.78
CA ILE A 91 1.21 -20.67 -13.34
C ILE A 91 0.22 -21.23 -14.36
N SER A 92 -0.66 -20.39 -14.91
CA SER A 92 -1.63 -20.79 -15.93
C SER A 92 -0.94 -21.22 -17.22
N GLN A 93 0.09 -20.49 -17.66
CA GLN A 93 0.92 -20.86 -18.81
C GLN A 93 1.70 -22.15 -18.56
N LEU A 94 2.33 -22.31 -17.39
CA LEU A 94 3.03 -23.54 -17.01
C LEU A 94 2.07 -24.74 -17.00
N LYS A 95 0.85 -24.59 -16.46
CA LYS A 95 -0.18 -25.65 -16.50
C LYS A 95 -0.63 -25.95 -17.92
N ALA A 96 -0.79 -24.93 -18.78
CA ALA A 96 -1.13 -25.13 -20.18
C ALA A 96 -0.03 -25.88 -20.94
N VAL A 97 1.24 -25.54 -20.72
CA VAL A 97 2.40 -26.23 -21.32
C VAL A 97 2.53 -27.67 -20.78
N ASN A 98 2.36 -27.89 -19.48
CA ASN A 98 2.44 -29.21 -18.87
C ASN A 98 1.24 -30.10 -19.26
N GLY A 99 0.07 -29.51 -19.49
CA GLY A 99 -1.12 -30.17 -20.05
C GLY A 99 -1.05 -30.41 -21.56
N SER A 100 -0.09 -29.80 -22.26
CA SER A 100 0.16 -29.94 -23.69
C SER A 100 1.33 -30.87 -24.02
N LEU A 101 1.93 -31.55 -23.04
CA LEU A 101 2.90 -32.61 -23.30
C LEU A 101 2.14 -33.82 -23.89
N PRO A 102 2.37 -34.18 -25.17
CA PRO A 102 1.71 -35.31 -25.80
C PRO A 102 2.33 -36.61 -25.23
N GLY A 103 1.66 -37.20 -24.26
CA GLY A 103 1.81 -38.62 -23.96
C GLY A 103 1.26 -39.42 -25.13
N GLY A 104 2.09 -39.70 -26.13
CA GLY A 104 1.68 -40.52 -27.27
C GLY A 104 2.61 -40.49 -28.47
N ALA A 105 3.93 -40.61 -28.29
CA ALA A 105 4.75 -41.14 -29.38
C ALA A 105 4.48 -42.65 -29.45
N PRO A 106 3.89 -43.19 -30.53
CA PRO A 106 3.83 -44.64 -30.70
C PRO A 106 5.25 -45.18 -30.74
N ALA A 107 5.52 -46.23 -29.95
CA ALA A 107 6.80 -46.93 -29.96
C ALA A 107 7.15 -47.33 -31.41
N PRO A 108 8.38 -47.12 -31.89
CA PRO A 108 8.78 -47.57 -33.22
C PRO A 108 8.63 -49.10 -33.27
N SER A 109 7.75 -49.58 -34.12
CA SER A 109 7.60 -50.99 -34.44
C SER A 109 8.92 -51.49 -35.06
N LEU A 110 9.68 -52.27 -34.29
CA LEU A 110 10.84 -53.02 -34.76
C LEU A 110 10.36 -54.07 -35.77
N ASN A 111 10.56 -53.78 -37.05
CA ASN A 111 10.42 -54.73 -38.14
C ASN A 111 11.56 -55.77 -38.07
N MET A 112 11.34 -56.88 -37.38
CA MET A 112 12.18 -58.07 -37.50
C MET A 112 11.73 -58.83 -38.73
N GLY A 113 12.33 -58.47 -39.87
CA GLY A 113 12.19 -59.21 -41.12
C GLY A 113 12.61 -60.67 -40.92
N THR A 114 11.82 -61.57 -41.48
CA THR A 114 12.05 -63.01 -41.61
C THR A 114 13.25 -63.33 -42.48
#